data_AF-A0A218P3D4-F1
#
_entry.id   AF-A0A218P3D4-F1
#
_cell.length_a   1.000
_cell.length_b   1.000
_cell.length_c   1.000
_cell.angle_alpha   90.00
_cell.angle_beta   90.00
_cell.angle_gamma   90.00
#
_symmetry.space_group_name_H-M   'P 1'
#
loop_
_entity.id
_entity.type
_entity.pdbx_description
1 polymer ?
#
loop_
_entity_poly.entity_id
_entity_poly.type
_entity_poly.pdbx_seq_one_letter_code
_entity_poly.pdbx_strand_id
1 'polypeptide(L)'
;MFERVINRLMEIQAPATRKLKIPIAGIRAFEAILESNEILNVTTVVDLALREFSKYSKGDSQVASDFEKILVREFSGLNNTRLLKKKARALKEIWKIEARELGYNYKRNKWLSIRVTEEEYEIVSKQAQREGLDISNYIRKRLGLEYKL
;
A
#
# COMPACT_ATOMS: atom_id res chain seq x y z
N MET A 1 -3.15 -13.56 0.76
CA MET A 1 -3.09 -14.00 2.18
C MET A 1 -3.27 -12.84 3.15
N PHE A 2 -2.56 -11.73 2.95
CA PHE A 2 -2.68 -10.52 3.79
C PHE A 2 -3.78 -9.56 3.33
N GLU A 3 -4.36 -9.80 2.16
CA GLU A 3 -5.38 -8.98 1.52
C GLU A 3 -6.50 -8.52 2.47
N ARG A 4 -7.06 -9.41 3.31
CA ARG A 4 -8.09 -9.02 4.29
C ARG A 4 -7.60 -8.00 5.32
N VAL A 5 -6.38 -8.18 5.82
CA VAL A 5 -5.76 -7.26 6.80
C VAL A 5 -5.50 -5.91 6.15
N ILE A 6 -4.99 -5.92 4.91
CA ILE A 6 -4.73 -4.71 4.13
C ILE A 6 -6.03 -3.97 3.81
N ASN A 7 -7.06 -4.67 3.35
CA ASN A 7 -8.37 -4.10 3.02
C ASN A 7 -9.02 -3.46 4.25
N ARG A 8 -9.05 -4.18 5.38
CA ARG A 8 -9.63 -3.66 6.63
C ARG A 8 -8.89 -2.43 7.14
N LEU A 9 -7.57 -2.45 7.10
CA LEU A 9 -6.76 -1.28 7.41
C LEU A 9 -7.05 -0.08 6.50
N MET A 10 -7.30 -0.32 5.21
CA MET A 10 -7.68 0.71 4.26
C MET A 10 -9.09 1.28 4.52
N GLU A 11 -10.00 0.48 5.04
CA GLU A 11 -11.34 0.90 5.48
C GLU A 11 -11.29 1.80 6.71
N ILE A 12 -10.38 1.51 7.66
CA ILE A 12 -10.19 2.29 8.90
C ILE A 12 -9.57 3.68 8.63
N GLN A 13 -9.05 3.95 7.41
CA GLN A 13 -8.48 5.26 7.03
C GLN A 13 -8.90 5.72 5.62
N ALA A 14 -9.92 6.58 5.53
CA ALA A 14 -10.09 7.50 4.40
C ALA A 14 -9.55 8.88 4.80
N PRO A 15 -8.40 9.32 4.24
CA PRO A 15 -8.37 9.96 2.92
C PRO A 15 -7.28 9.41 1.98
N ALA A 16 -7.46 9.71 0.69
CA ALA A 16 -6.68 9.30 -0.49
C ALA A 16 -5.15 9.32 -0.37
N THR A 17 -4.59 10.23 0.42
CA THR A 17 -3.15 10.44 0.55
C THR A 17 -2.48 9.53 1.57
N ARG A 18 -3.25 8.76 2.37
CA ARG A 18 -2.72 7.91 3.46
C ARG A 18 -2.87 6.40 3.24
N LYS A 19 -3.51 5.97 2.14
CA LYS A 19 -3.71 4.54 1.78
C LYS A 19 -2.41 3.76 1.48
N LEU A 20 -1.28 4.46 1.34
CA LEU A 20 0.07 3.85 1.26
C LEU A 20 0.65 3.47 2.63
N LYS A 21 0.12 3.97 3.76
CA LYS A 21 0.73 3.78 5.09
C LYS A 21 0.69 2.33 5.60
N ILE A 22 -0.18 1.50 5.03
CA ILE A 22 -0.53 0.19 5.56
C ILE A 22 0.37 -0.92 5.02
N PRO A 23 0.58 -1.03 3.70
CA PRO A 23 1.64 -1.89 3.20
C PRO A 23 3.02 -1.41 3.66
N ILE A 24 3.19 -0.10 3.87
CA ILE A 24 4.41 0.46 4.49
C ILE A 24 4.57 -0.04 5.93
N ALA A 25 3.53 -0.04 6.76
CA ALA A 25 3.58 -0.57 8.13
C ALA A 25 4.07 -2.01 8.14
N GLY A 26 3.57 -2.79 7.19
CA GLY A 26 4.00 -4.15 7.02
C GLY A 26 5.45 -4.31 6.56
N ILE A 27 5.85 -3.56 5.54
CA ILE A 27 7.23 -3.51 5.06
C ILE A 27 8.18 -3.11 6.21
N ARG A 28 7.79 -2.14 7.03
CA ARG A 28 8.54 -1.69 8.21
C ARG A 28 8.66 -2.78 9.27
N ALA A 29 7.59 -3.53 9.52
CA ALA A 29 7.62 -4.67 10.44
C ALA A 29 8.63 -5.74 10.00
N PHE A 30 8.70 -6.05 8.70
CA PHE A 30 9.72 -6.97 8.19
C PHE A 30 11.11 -6.35 8.12
N GLU A 31 11.25 -5.04 7.89
CA GLU A 31 12.53 -4.34 8.00
C GLU A 31 13.12 -4.45 9.40
N ALA A 32 12.31 -4.23 10.43
CA ALA A 32 12.75 -4.38 11.82
C ALA A 32 13.31 -5.79 12.10
N ILE A 33 12.68 -6.84 11.55
CA ILE A 33 13.20 -8.22 11.66
C ILE A 33 14.55 -8.35 10.92
N LEU A 34 14.70 -7.76 9.75
CA LEU A 34 15.94 -7.90 8.98
C LEU A 34 17.12 -7.18 9.62
N GLU A 35 16.87 -6.01 10.19
CA GLU A 35 17.84 -5.13 10.85
C GLU A 35 18.18 -5.58 12.27
N SER A 36 17.30 -6.32 12.94
CA SER A 36 17.55 -6.80 14.30
C SER A 36 18.64 -7.89 14.37
N ASN A 37 19.52 -7.75 15.35
CA ASN A 37 20.53 -8.75 15.72
C ASN A 37 20.05 -9.67 16.85
N GLU A 38 18.91 -9.38 17.48
CA GLU A 38 18.41 -10.03 18.69
C GLU A 38 17.39 -11.15 18.41
N ILE A 39 17.34 -11.64 17.17
CA ILE A 39 16.39 -12.68 16.77
C ILE A 39 16.90 -14.05 17.18
N LEU A 40 16.35 -14.55 18.30
CA LEU A 40 16.69 -15.83 18.88
C LEU A 40 15.67 -16.92 18.54
N ASN A 41 14.40 -16.57 18.39
CA ASN A 41 13.32 -17.54 18.14
C ASN A 41 12.08 -16.89 17.47
N VAL A 42 11.11 -17.72 17.10
CA VAL A 42 9.85 -17.30 16.45
C VAL A 42 9.11 -16.24 17.28
N THR A 43 9.00 -16.44 18.60
CA THR A 43 8.28 -15.53 19.49
C THR A 43 8.87 -14.12 19.44
N THR A 44 10.21 -14.00 19.55
CA THR A 44 10.90 -12.70 19.45
C THR A 44 10.71 -12.02 18.09
N VAL A 45 10.61 -12.79 16.99
CA VAL A 45 10.33 -12.25 15.65
C VAL A 45 8.91 -11.71 15.55
N VAL A 46 7.93 -12.46 16.05
CA VAL A 46 6.51 -12.09 16.02
C VAL A 46 6.28 -10.84 16.85
N ASP A 47 6.82 -10.79 18.07
CA ASP A 47 6.70 -9.63 18.97
C ASP A 47 7.34 -8.37 18.37
N LEU A 48 8.53 -8.50 17.78
CA LEU A 48 9.22 -7.38 17.13
C LEU A 48 8.40 -6.82 15.96
N ALA A 49 7.91 -7.69 15.09
CA ALA A 49 7.10 -7.30 13.95
C ALA A 49 5.76 -6.68 14.38
N LEU A 50 5.10 -7.25 15.40
CA LEU A 50 3.85 -6.71 15.92
C LEU A 50 4.03 -5.35 16.56
N ARG A 51 5.10 -5.17 17.35
CA ARG A 51 5.43 -3.88 17.96
C ARG A 51 5.62 -2.81 16.89
N GLU A 52 6.35 -3.13 15.84
CA GLU A 52 6.61 -2.19 14.75
C GLU A 52 5.33 -1.90 13.94
N PHE A 53 4.56 -2.93 13.61
CA PHE A 53 3.31 -2.81 12.88
C PHE A 53 2.25 -2.00 13.65
N SER A 54 2.19 -2.17 14.97
CA SER A 54 1.21 -1.51 15.83
C SER A 54 1.38 0.01 15.91
N LYS A 55 2.59 0.53 15.67
CA LYS A 55 2.84 1.98 15.53
C LYS A 55 1.99 2.61 14.43
N TYR A 56 1.55 1.81 13.47
CA TYR A 56 0.79 2.25 12.30
C TYR A 56 -0.69 1.83 12.33
N SER A 57 -1.08 0.89 13.20
CA SER A 57 -2.46 0.40 13.32
C SER A 57 -3.38 1.29 14.17
N LYS A 58 -2.83 2.31 14.85
CA LYS A 58 -3.59 3.28 15.67
C LYS A 58 -4.57 2.65 16.69
N GLY A 59 -4.22 1.48 17.22
CA GLY A 59 -5.03 0.82 18.25
C GLY A 59 -6.19 -0.03 17.73
N ASP A 60 -6.29 -0.30 16.42
CA ASP A 60 -7.15 -1.39 15.95
C ASP A 60 -6.55 -2.74 16.35
N SER A 61 -7.12 -3.31 17.40
CA SER A 61 -6.71 -4.59 17.98
C SER A 61 -7.00 -5.77 17.07
N GLN A 62 -8.03 -5.69 16.24
CA GLN A 62 -8.42 -6.79 15.34
C GLN A 62 -7.40 -6.94 14.22
N VAL A 63 -6.97 -5.83 13.63
CA VAL A 63 -5.93 -5.84 12.60
C VAL A 63 -4.61 -6.36 13.15
N ALA A 64 -4.21 -5.91 14.35
CA ALA A 64 -2.99 -6.40 14.99
C ALA A 64 -3.06 -7.92 15.26
N SER A 65 -4.21 -8.40 15.77
CA SER A 65 -4.48 -9.84 15.97
C SER A 65 -4.44 -10.62 14.65
N ASP A 66 -5.04 -10.11 13.59
CA ASP A 66 -5.05 -10.80 12.30
C ASP A 66 -3.64 -10.85 11.70
N PHE A 67 -2.85 -9.79 11.88
CA PHE A 67 -1.45 -9.79 11.47
C PHE A 67 -0.61 -10.79 12.28
N GLU A 68 -0.77 -10.82 13.61
CA GLU A 68 -0.13 -11.79 14.51
C GLU A 68 -0.39 -13.23 14.06
N LYS A 69 -1.65 -13.59 13.83
CA LYS A 69 -2.03 -14.94 13.38
C LYS A 69 -1.33 -15.34 12.09
N ILE A 70 -1.17 -14.40 11.15
CA ILE A 70 -0.45 -14.67 9.92
C ILE A 70 1.04 -14.87 10.21
N LEU A 71 1.67 -14.01 11.02
CA LEU A 71 3.08 -14.15 11.38
C LEU A 71 3.38 -15.48 12.07
N VAL A 72 2.57 -15.86 13.07
CA VAL A 72 2.70 -17.12 13.79
C VAL A 72 2.63 -18.30 12.83
N ARG A 73 1.68 -18.28 11.87
CA ARG A 73 1.60 -19.31 10.84
C ARG A 73 2.83 -19.33 9.93
N GLU A 74 3.26 -18.17 9.44
CA GLU A 74 4.35 -18.08 8.45
C GLU A 74 5.72 -18.43 9.03
N PHE A 75 5.94 -18.16 10.30
CA PHE A 75 7.19 -18.48 10.99
C PHE A 75 7.14 -19.82 11.75
N SER A 76 5.99 -20.51 11.75
CA SER A 76 5.83 -21.80 12.42
C SER A 76 6.86 -22.82 11.90
N GLY A 77 7.51 -23.52 12.84
CA GLY A 77 8.54 -24.53 12.54
C GLY A 77 9.90 -23.98 12.10
N LEU A 78 10.11 -22.65 12.11
CA LEU A 78 11.39 -22.04 11.78
C LEU A 78 12.24 -21.81 13.03
N ASN A 79 13.29 -22.62 13.19
CA ASN A 79 14.11 -22.61 14.42
C ASN A 79 15.46 -21.92 14.23
N ASN A 80 15.74 -21.40 13.02
CA ASN A 80 17.03 -20.84 12.65
C ASN A 80 16.87 -19.37 12.23
N THR A 81 17.63 -18.47 12.84
CA THR A 81 17.65 -17.03 12.55
C THR A 81 17.85 -16.73 11.06
N ARG A 82 18.68 -17.50 10.35
CA ARG A 82 18.87 -17.36 8.90
C ARG A 82 17.59 -17.67 8.13
N LEU A 83 16.85 -18.70 8.53
CA LEU A 83 15.57 -19.07 7.90
C LEU A 83 14.49 -18.04 8.22
N LEU A 84 14.44 -17.55 9.47
CA LEU A 84 13.53 -16.48 9.89
C LEU A 84 13.78 -15.22 9.05
N LYS A 85 15.02 -14.75 8.93
CA LYS A 85 15.36 -13.60 8.07
C LYS A 85 15.06 -13.86 6.59
N LYS A 86 15.31 -15.07 6.08
CA LYS A 86 14.98 -15.43 4.69
C LYS A 86 13.47 -15.35 4.45
N LYS A 87 12.66 -15.89 5.36
CA LYS A 87 11.20 -15.83 5.30
C LYS A 87 10.70 -14.39 5.41
N ALA A 88 11.25 -13.59 6.32
CA ALA A 88 10.92 -12.17 6.44
C ALA A 88 11.21 -11.37 5.15
N ARG A 89 12.32 -11.66 4.45
CA ARG A 89 12.59 -11.05 3.12
C ARG A 89 11.52 -11.42 2.11
N ALA A 90 11.14 -12.70 2.03
CA ALA A 90 10.12 -13.14 1.09
C ALA A 90 8.77 -12.47 1.36
N LEU A 91 8.36 -12.42 2.63
CA LEU A 91 7.11 -11.77 3.04
C LEU A 91 7.15 -10.25 2.77
N LYS A 92 8.30 -9.59 2.98
CA LYS A 92 8.50 -8.18 2.61
C LYS A 92 8.29 -7.91 1.13
N GLU A 93 8.81 -8.76 0.25
CA GLU A 93 8.62 -8.60 -1.20
C GLU A 93 7.17 -8.87 -1.63
N ILE A 94 6.52 -9.89 -1.08
CA ILE A 94 5.08 -10.14 -1.33
C ILE A 94 4.26 -8.89 -0.96
N TRP A 95 4.52 -8.30 0.21
CA TRP A 95 3.82 -7.10 0.63
C TRP A 95 4.13 -5.87 -0.21
N LYS A 96 5.36 -5.72 -0.73
CA LYS A 96 5.67 -4.66 -1.69
C LYS A 96 4.90 -4.83 -2.99
N ILE A 97 4.71 -6.06 -3.47
CA ILE A 97 3.94 -6.34 -4.68
C ILE A 97 2.47 -5.99 -4.44
N GLU A 98 1.88 -6.50 -3.36
CA GLU A 98 0.49 -6.18 -2.97
C GLU A 98 0.30 -4.65 -2.79
N ALA A 99 1.27 -3.95 -2.18
CA ALA A 99 1.27 -2.49 -2.05
C ALA A 99 1.23 -1.76 -3.39
N ARG A 100 2.01 -2.23 -4.36
CA ARG A 100 2.15 -1.61 -5.68
C ARG A 100 0.90 -1.83 -6.53
N GLU A 101 0.35 -3.04 -6.53
CA GLU A 101 -0.89 -3.36 -7.25
C GLU A 101 -2.07 -2.54 -6.72
N LEU A 102 -2.22 -2.47 -5.40
CA LEU A 102 -3.25 -1.65 -4.77
C LEU A 102 -3.03 -0.15 -5.01
N GLY A 103 -1.77 0.30 -4.97
CA GLY A 103 -1.40 1.68 -5.30
C GLY A 103 -1.67 2.05 -6.77
N TYR A 104 -1.51 1.11 -7.70
CA TYR A 104 -1.80 1.30 -9.12
C TYR A 104 -3.31 1.44 -9.37
N ASN A 105 -4.13 0.59 -8.74
CA ASN A 105 -5.59 0.70 -8.77
C ASN A 105 -6.08 2.01 -8.13
N TYR A 106 -5.39 2.51 -7.10
CA TYR A 106 -5.73 3.77 -6.47
C TYR A 106 -5.37 5.00 -7.32
N LYS A 107 -4.21 5.00 -7.98
CA LYS A 107 -3.78 6.09 -8.88
C LYS A 107 -4.77 6.29 -10.03
N ARG A 108 -5.40 5.22 -10.53
CA ARG A 108 -6.43 5.29 -11.58
C ARG A 108 -7.71 6.00 -11.13
N ASN A 109 -8.03 6.04 -9.83
CA ASN A 109 -9.32 6.51 -9.31
C ASN A 109 -9.28 7.88 -8.60
N LYS A 110 -8.15 8.61 -8.64
CA LYS A 110 -8.06 9.94 -8.00
C LYS A 110 -8.66 11.01 -8.91
N TRP A 111 -9.86 11.47 -8.56
CA TRP A 111 -10.50 12.64 -9.18
C TRP A 111 -9.83 13.93 -8.70
N LEU A 112 -9.52 14.83 -9.62
CA LEU A 112 -8.96 16.16 -9.33
C LEU A 112 -9.95 17.21 -9.85
N SER A 113 -10.41 18.08 -8.97
CA SER A 113 -11.23 19.23 -9.34
C SER A 113 -10.32 20.42 -9.61
N ILE A 114 -10.50 21.06 -10.76
CA ILE A 114 -9.79 22.26 -11.17
C ILE A 114 -10.84 23.35 -11.37
N ARG A 115 -10.57 24.56 -10.87
CA ARG A 115 -11.38 25.74 -11.18
C ARG A 115 -10.76 26.43 -12.38
N VAL A 116 -11.57 26.71 -13.38
CA VAL A 116 -11.22 27.42 -14.61
C VAL A 116 -12.23 28.54 -14.81
N THR A 117 -11.85 29.57 -15.56
CA THR A 117 -12.83 30.56 -16.03
C THR A 117 -13.74 29.95 -17.09
N GLU A 118 -14.87 30.60 -17.36
CA GLU A 118 -15.81 30.15 -18.39
C GLU A 118 -15.17 30.15 -19.78
N GLU A 119 -14.38 31.17 -20.10
CA GLU A 119 -13.63 31.28 -21.36
C GLU A 119 -12.61 30.14 -21.53
N GLU A 120 -11.85 29.83 -20.46
CA GLU A 120 -10.90 28.71 -20.47
C GLU A 120 -11.61 27.37 -20.66
N TYR A 121 -12.75 27.17 -19.98
CA TYR A 121 -13.56 25.98 -20.13
C TYR A 121 -14.05 25.80 -21.56
N GLU A 122 -14.57 26.86 -22.19
CA GLU A 122 -15.05 26.81 -23.58
C GLU A 122 -13.94 26.44 -24.56
N ILE A 123 -12.77 27.05 -24.43
CA ILE A 123 -11.62 26.78 -25.31
C ILE A 123 -11.23 25.30 -25.20
N VAL A 124 -11.08 24.81 -23.97
CA VAL A 124 -10.69 23.41 -23.72
C VAL A 124 -11.76 22.44 -24.20
N SER A 125 -13.05 22.74 -23.97
CA SER A 125 -14.17 21.91 -24.42
C SER A 125 -14.23 21.81 -25.94
N LYS A 126 -14.11 22.94 -26.66
CA LYS A 126 -14.10 22.98 -28.13
C LYS A 126 -12.92 22.20 -28.71
N GLN A 127 -11.74 22.30 -28.10
CA GLN A 127 -10.56 21.55 -28.54
C GLN A 127 -10.69 20.05 -28.27
N ALA A 128 -11.21 19.66 -27.10
CA ALA A 128 -11.47 18.27 -26.76
C ALA A 128 -12.46 17.62 -27.75
N GLN A 129 -13.57 18.30 -28.05
CA GLN A 129 -14.56 17.85 -29.03
C GLN A 129 -13.98 17.69 -30.44
N ARG A 130 -13.14 18.64 -30.90
CA ARG A 130 -12.47 18.55 -32.21
C ARG A 130 -11.57 17.32 -32.33
N GLU A 131 -11.00 16.87 -31.24
CA GLU A 131 -10.16 15.66 -31.19
C GLU A 131 -10.94 14.38 -30.86
N GLY A 132 -12.27 14.46 -30.68
CA GLY A 132 -13.10 13.33 -30.30
C GLY A 132 -12.82 12.81 -28.89
N LEU A 133 -12.29 13.66 -28.01
CA LEU A 133 -11.94 13.32 -26.63
C LEU A 133 -12.88 14.03 -25.64
N ASP A 134 -13.10 13.42 -24.47
CA ASP A 134 -13.63 14.16 -23.34
C ASP A 134 -12.58 15.12 -22.75
N ILE A 135 -13.04 16.12 -21.99
CA ILE A 135 -12.17 17.16 -21.41
C ILE A 135 -11.04 16.55 -20.56
N SER A 136 -11.32 15.49 -19.80
CA SER A 136 -10.31 14.87 -18.93
C SER A 136 -9.23 14.17 -19.74
N ASN A 137 -9.61 13.44 -20.78
CA ASN A 137 -8.69 12.73 -21.67
C ASN A 137 -7.91 13.70 -22.56
N TYR A 138 -8.55 14.77 -23.02
CA TYR A 138 -7.87 15.87 -23.70
C TYR A 138 -6.76 16.49 -22.83
N ILE A 139 -7.07 16.82 -21.57
CA ILE A 139 -6.08 17.36 -20.63
C ILE A 139 -4.95 16.35 -20.36
N ARG A 140 -5.27 15.06 -20.13
CA ARG A 140 -4.25 14.02 -19.93
C ARG A 140 -3.29 13.89 -21.11
N LYS A 141 -3.83 13.91 -22.33
CA LYS A 141 -3.05 13.90 -23.58
C LYS A 141 -2.11 15.10 -23.65
N ARG A 142 -2.62 16.31 -23.38
CA ARG A 142 -1.80 17.54 -23.37
C ARG A 142 -0.71 17.53 -22.30
N LEU A 143 -0.94 16.86 -21.17
CA LEU A 143 0.05 16.71 -20.09
C LEU A 143 1.03 15.54 -20.31
N GLY A 144 0.93 14.79 -21.42
CA GLY A 144 1.77 13.62 -21.67
C GLY A 144 1.52 12.47 -20.68
N LEU A 145 0.33 12.42 -20.08
CA LEU A 145 -0.12 11.39 -19.13
C LEU A 145 -0.89 10.26 -19.83
N GLU A 146 -0.62 10.05 -21.11
CA GLU A 146 -1.30 9.03 -21.91
C GLU A 146 -1.07 7.63 -21.34
N TYR A 147 -2.11 6.79 -21.40
CA TYR A 147 -2.00 5.41 -21.00
C TYR A 147 -1.04 4.70 -21.96
N LYS A 148 0.14 4.30 -21.47
CA LYS A 148 0.90 3.24 -22.14
C LYS A 148 0.04 1.98 -22.05
N LEU A 149 -0.45 1.53 -23.20
CA LEU A 149 -1.05 0.21 -23.39
C LEU A 149 -0.04 -0.87 -23.02
#